data_AF-A0A2N3AWC8-F1
#
_entry.id   AF-A0A2N3AWC8-F1
#
_cell.length_a   1.000
_cell.length_b   1.000
_cell.length_c   1.000
_cell.angle_alpha   90.00
_cell.angle_beta   90.00
_cell.angle_gamma   90.00
#
_symmetry.space_group_name_H-M   'P 1'
#
loop_
_entity.id
_entity.type
_entity.pdbx_description
1 polymer ?
#
loop_
_entity_poly.entity_id
_entity_poly.type
_entity_poly.pdbx_seq_one_letter_code
_entity_poly.pdbx_strand_id
1 'polypeptide(L)' 'MTPDEWQAHMTRAAALEIGKWLEARGKLHQPIASLTLGDLEAMAVNAISRWIVLQSERLHREDWPQEDRVAMLLLG' A
#
# COMPACT_ATOMS: atom_id res chain seq x y z
N MET A 1 -18.03 -4.28 -4.69
CA MET A 1 -16.76 -4.44 -5.43
C MET A 1 -16.47 -5.94 -5.51
N THR A 2 -16.29 -6.50 -6.70
CA THR A 2 -15.93 -7.91 -6.89
C THR A 2 -14.48 -8.17 -6.46
N PRO A 3 -14.06 -9.43 -6.27
CA PRO A 3 -12.65 -9.75 -6.00
C PRO A 3 -11.69 -9.17 -7.05
N ASP A 4 -12.08 -9.20 -8.33
CA ASP A 4 -11.27 -8.66 -9.43
C ASP A 4 -11.19 -7.13 -9.38
N GLU A 5 -12.32 -6.46 -9.10
CA GLU A 5 -12.35 -5.01 -8.92
C GLU A 5 -11.51 -4.58 -7.71
N TRP A 6 -11.53 -5.37 -6.63
CA TRP A 6 -10.72 -5.17 -5.44
C TRP A 6 -9.23 -5.33 -5.74
N GLN A 7 -8.85 -6.39 -6.45
CA GLN A 7 -7.46 -6.64 -6.85
C GLN A 7 -6.93 -5.53 -7.77
N ALA A 8 -7.74 -5.08 -8.74
CA ALA A 8 -7.37 -3.96 -9.62
C ALA A 8 -7.19 -2.65 -8.83
N HIS A 9 -8.09 -2.36 -7.87
CA HIS A 9 -7.98 -1.21 -6.98
C HIS A 9 -6.69 -1.25 -6.14
N MET A 10 -6.42 -2.38 -5.50
CA MET A 10 -5.21 -2.63 -4.72
C MET A 10 -3.93 -2.46 -5.55
N THR A 11 -3.92 -3.01 -6.77
CA THR A 11 -2.77 -2.92 -7.68
C THR A 11 -2.48 -1.46 -8.06
N ARG A 12 -3.53 -0.69 -8.35
CA ARG A 12 -3.40 0.74 -8.66
C ARG A 12 -2.89 1.55 -7.47
N ALA A 13 -3.39 1.27 -6.27
CA ALA A 13 -2.94 1.94 -5.05
C ALA A 13 -1.47 1.64 -4.75
N ALA A 14 -1.04 0.37 -4.86
CA ALA A 14 0.34 -0.03 -4.68
C ALA A 14 1.28 0.65 -5.69
N ALA A 15 0.90 0.70 -6.97
CA ALA A 15 1.68 1.37 -8.00
C ALA A 15 1.88 2.87 -7.74
N LEU A 16 0.85 3.56 -7.23
CA LEU A 16 0.94 4.98 -6.87
C LEU A 16 1.89 5.22 -5.68
N GLU A 17 1.82 4.40 -4.64
CA GLU A 17 2.72 4.53 -3.48
C GLU A 17 4.16 4.18 -3.84
N ILE A 18 4.37 3.19 -4.72
CA ILE A 18 5.68 2.90 -5.31
C ILE A 18 6.24 4.13 -6.04
N GLY A 19 5.43 4.81 -6.87
CA GLY A 19 5.83 6.05 -7.54
C GLY A 19 6.29 7.13 -6.56
N LYS A 20 5.49 7.39 -5.51
CA LYS A 20 5.84 8.36 -4.46
C LYS A 20 7.13 7.99 -3.73
N TRP A 21 7.35 6.69 -3.46
CA TRP A 21 8.58 6.22 -2.84
C TRP A 21 9.81 6.49 -3.71
N LEU A 22 9.71 6.25 -5.02
CA LEU A 22 10.79 6.50 -5.98
C LEU A 22 11.09 8.00 -6.12
N GLU A 23 10.07 8.84 -6.09
CA GLU A 23 10.21 10.30 -6.09
C GLU A 23 10.90 10.81 -4.82
N ALA A 24 10.47 10.36 -3.65
CA ALA A 24 11.01 10.77 -2.34
C ALA A 24 12.48 10.37 -2.15
N ARG A 25 12.92 9.26 -2.74
CA ARG A 25 14.33 8.79 -2.70
C ARG A 25 15.25 9.54 -3.67
N GLY A 26 14.74 10.53 -4.42
CA GLY A 26 15.55 11.39 -5.27
C GLY A 26 15.72 10.89 -6.71
N LYS A 27 14.72 10.16 -7.23
CA LYS A 27 14.74 9.34 -8.46
C LYS A 27 15.37 7.97 -8.24
N LEU A 28 14.99 7.07 -9.14
CA LEU A 28 15.70 5.83 -9.42
C LEU A 28 17.17 6.15 -9.70
N HIS A 29 17.99 6.02 -8.66
CA HIS A 29 19.45 6.08 -8.73
C HIS A 29 20.01 4.99 -9.67
N GLN A 30 19.16 4.01 -10.01
CA GLN A 30 19.41 2.92 -10.93
C GLN A 30 18.12 2.59 -11.72
N PRO A 31 18.18 2.09 -12.96
CA PRO A 31 16.99 1.74 -13.74
C PRO A 31 16.04 0.78 -13.01
N ILE A 32 14.71 0.86 -13.23
CA ILE A 32 13.74 -0.10 -12.66
C ILE A 32 14.13 -1.55 -13.00
N ALA A 33 14.65 -1.77 -14.21
CA ALA A 33 15.12 -3.07 -14.67
C ALA A 33 16.32 -3.64 -13.88
N SER A 34 17.00 -2.82 -13.07
CA SER A 34 18.12 -3.24 -12.21
C SER A 34 17.71 -3.58 -10.78
N LEU A 35 16.43 -3.42 -10.44
CA LEU A 35 15.92 -3.77 -9.11
C LEU A 35 15.99 -5.29 -8.90
N THR A 36 16.51 -5.69 -7.75
CA THR A 36 16.48 -7.08 -7.30
C THR A 36 15.08 -7.45 -6.78
N LEU A 37 14.81 -8.74 -6.61
CA LEU A 37 13.57 -9.19 -5.97
C LEU A 37 13.41 -8.56 -4.57
N GLY A 38 14.49 -8.46 -3.80
CA GLY A 38 14.47 -7.83 -2.47
C GLY A 38 14.13 -6.34 -2.52
N ASP A 39 14.56 -5.62 -3.56
CA ASP A 39 14.16 -4.22 -3.75
C ASP A 39 12.66 -4.10 -4.03
N LEU A 40 12.13 -5.00 -4.89
CA LEU A 40 10.71 -5.05 -5.22
C LEU A 40 9.85 -5.41 -3.99
N GLU A 41 10.30 -6.36 -3.18
CA GLU A 41 9.64 -6.74 -1.92
C GLU A 41 9.63 -5.59 -0.92
N ALA A 42 10.75 -4.89 -0.74
CA ALA A 42 10.83 -3.73 0.15
C ALA A 42 9.90 -2.59 -0.31
N MET A 43 9.80 -2.36 -1.62
CA MET A 43 8.86 -1.40 -2.21
C MET A 43 7.41 -1.80 -1.97
N ALA A 44 7.06 -3.07 -2.18
CA ALA A 44 5.72 -3.59 -1.96
C ALA A 44 5.30 -3.50 -0.48
N VAL A 45 6.18 -3.89 0.45
CA VAL A 45 5.93 -3.78 1.89
C VAL A 45 5.68 -2.33 2.29
N ASN A 46 6.51 -1.39 1.83
CA ASN A 46 6.34 0.02 2.16
C ASN A 46 5.01 0.59 1.63
N ALA A 47 4.69 0.27 0.37
CA ALA A 47 3.45 0.70 -0.27
C ALA A 47 2.21 0.16 0.44
N ILE A 48 2.19 -1.13 0.76
CA ILE A 48 1.07 -1.79 1.46
C ILE A 48 0.93 -1.23 2.88
N SER A 49 2.02 -1.17 3.66
CA SER A 49 1.98 -0.67 5.04
C SER A 49 1.48 0.78 5.10
N ARG A 50 1.97 1.65 4.21
CA ARG A 50 1.53 3.05 4.15
C ARG A 50 0.06 3.16 3.77
N TRP A 51 -0.38 2.36 2.78
CA TRP A 51 -1.79 2.34 2.39
C TRP A 51 -2.70 1.90 3.52
N ILE A 52 -2.34 0.83 4.25
CA ILE A 52 -3.09 0.35 5.42
C ILE A 52 -3.27 1.49 6.43
N VAL A 53 -2.18 2.17 6.82
CA VAL A 53 -2.25 3.31 7.75
C VAL A 53 -3.22 4.39 7.24
N LEU A 54 -3.09 4.80 5.97
CA LEU A 54 -3.96 5.84 5.41
C LEU A 54 -5.43 5.42 5.33
N GLN A 55 -5.72 4.15 5.05
CA GLN A 55 -7.09 3.64 5.06
C GLN A 55 -7.64 3.54 6.49
N SER A 56 -6.86 3.07 7.45
CA SER A 56 -7.24 3.05 8.87
C SER A 56 -7.55 4.45 9.37
N GLU A 57 -6.72 5.44 9.06
CA GLU A 57 -6.99 6.84 9.39
C GLU A 57 -8.26 7.37 8.70
N ARG A 58 -8.50 7.00 7.44
CA ARG A 58 -9.72 7.41 6.72
C ARG A 58 -10.96 6.83 7.40
N LEU A 59 -10.96 5.53 7.70
CA LEU A 59 -12.07 4.87 8.39
C LEU A 59 -12.32 5.49 9.76
N HIS A 60 -11.27 5.83 10.51
CA HIS A 60 -11.38 6.54 11.78
C HIS A 60 -12.02 7.93 11.62
N ARG A 61 -11.66 8.70 10.58
CA ARG A 61 -12.27 10.01 10.30
C ARG A 61 -13.73 9.94 9.84
N GLU A 62 -14.13 8.83 9.23
CA GLU A 62 -15.49 8.60 8.76
C GLU A 62 -16.43 8.06 9.86
N ASP A 63 -15.96 8.05 11.12
CA ASP A 63 -16.69 7.51 12.29
C ASP A 63 -17.20 6.08 12.04
N TRP A 64 -16.40 5.32 11.28
CA TRP A 64 -16.71 3.94 10.92
C TRP A 64 -16.86 3.11 12.21
N PRO A 65 -17.88 2.23 12.32
CA PRO A 65 -18.16 1.52 13.56
C PRO A 65 -16.91 0.86 14.16
N GLN A 66 -16.66 1.09 15.45
CA GLN A 66 -15.49 0.66 16.23
C GLN A 66 -15.34 -0.87 16.40
N GLU A 67 -16.17 -1.69 15.76
CA GLU A 67 -15.83 -3.10 15.53
C GLU A 67 -14.69 -3.11 14.52
N ASP A 68 -13.47 -2.91 15.02
CA ASP A 68 -12.26 -2.68 14.23
C ASP A 68 -11.90 -3.92 13.42
N ARG A 69 -12.57 -4.08 12.28
CA ARG A 69 -12.41 -5.21 11.35
C ARG A 69 -10.98 -5.29 10.82
N VAL A 70 -10.23 -4.18 10.81
CA VAL A 70 -8.83 -4.16 10.38
C VAL A 70 -7.95 -4.75 11.48
N ALA A 71 -8.16 -4.37 12.75
CA ALA A 71 -7.50 -5.02 13.88
C ALA A 71 -7.85 -6.51 13.94
N MET A 72 -9.12 -6.89 13.73
CA MET A 72 -9.55 -8.29 13.67
C MET A 72 -8.92 -9.06 12.49
N LEU A 73 -8.75 -8.43 11.31
CA LEU A 73 -8.08 -9.07 10.16
C LEU A 73 -6.57 -9.22 10.36
N LEU A 74 -5.92 -8.27 11.05
CA LEU A 74 -4.45 -8.21 11.17
C LEU A 74 -3.91 -8.86 12.46
N LEU A 75 -4.70 -8.91 13.52
CA LEU A 75 -4.31 -9.43 14.84
C LEU A 75 -5.05 -10.71 15.25
N GLY A 76 -6.14 -11.06 14.56
CA GLY A 76 -7.03 -12.19 14.92
C GLY A 76 -8.20 -11.76 15.77
#